data_AF-A0A2E9NZ60-F1
#
_entry.id   AF-A0A2E9NZ60-F1
#
_cell.length_a   1.000
_cell.length_b   1.000
_cell.length_c   1.000
_cell.angle_alpha   90.00
_cell.angle_beta   90.00
_cell.angle_gamma   90.00
#
_symmetry.space_group_name_H-M   'P 1'
#
loop_
_entity.id
_entity.type
_entity.pdbx_description
1 polymer ?
#
loop_
_entity_poly.entity_id
_entity_poly.type
_entity_poly.pdbx_seq_one_letter_code
_entity_poly.pdbx_strand_id
1 'polypeptide(L)'
;MVHPWMTGLLVVEEAAAEEPEPTSLGDDWSAIKKSLSNGEKSDNIDDALAYVKDARSTYNNSFKHAAIDVDVESNTLIETAFDDVEDNHNSGDTGMAKLNRQVIDKTIYKIAFMKMENAVDSNDSANFIKWYSVLEKKFKVPTKDYESNGWIAELKSDSSVLDSNGSAILNEMLTIFELKTVEELEEAVAALAEGDVSSAKKFTYEGLYYYRTLHPSIEATLGTDSASELLHEMEEAIEITMGNSTPSEMKSEIEHIAAEVELLIREYQGGDTSDVGLALSGIKDRLHLVEEEYEEAVADGQIVDQGEYDETVVFLTKATSIFESVKPSLMELSESDTNSLADNLSEMDSIVSSIGKTSEISILVGKSLNNVASLQNFSGGAVEVDIFQYFDEIERLLNEAKTQYRDGNTQLAFDLVSEAYLDNYEFVEGPLGEVDHDLMEKIEHDMREELRSMIKSNVSADEVDAQIDGILIDLAAAKQVVPEFGTIAIMILVTAIIGSVLFARKSNLAFPRI
;
A
#
# COMPACT_ATOMS: atom_id res chain seq x y z
N MET A 1 63.73 -26.71 14.30
CA MET A 1 62.36 -26.33 13.90
C MET A 1 61.89 -25.38 14.98
N VAL A 2 61.80 -24.07 14.79
CA VAL A 2 61.00 -23.31 13.83
C VAL A 2 61.75 -22.04 13.40
N HIS A 3 61.52 -21.59 12.16
CA HIS A 3 62.20 -20.52 11.44
C HIS A 3 61.64 -19.10 11.76
N PRO A 4 62.38 -18.03 11.38
CA PRO A 4 62.32 -16.68 11.92
C PRO A 4 61.55 -15.71 11.03
N TRP A 5 60.92 -14.69 11.63
CA TRP A 5 61.06 -13.27 11.26
C TRP A 5 60.20 -12.38 12.18
N MET A 6 60.86 -11.71 13.12
CA MET A 6 60.45 -10.40 13.61
C MET A 6 61.39 -9.40 12.95
N THR A 7 60.85 -8.48 12.16
CA THR A 7 61.22 -7.05 12.11
C THR A 7 60.51 -6.39 10.93
N GLY A 8 59.43 -5.66 11.24
CA GLY A 8 58.77 -4.72 10.35
C GLY A 8 58.28 -3.55 11.19
N LEU A 9 58.84 -2.39 10.93
CA LEU A 9 58.66 -1.11 11.61
C LEU A 9 57.19 -0.65 11.50
N LEU A 10 56.49 -0.46 12.62
CA LEU A 10 55.15 0.15 12.64
C LEU A 10 55.32 1.67 12.70
N VAL A 11 55.15 2.32 11.55
CA VAL A 11 54.80 3.74 11.47
C VAL A 11 53.31 3.80 11.82
N VAL A 12 52.97 4.43 12.94
CA VAL A 12 51.57 4.72 13.28
C VAL A 12 51.17 5.92 12.44
N GLU A 13 50.47 5.65 11.35
CA GLU A 13 49.70 6.66 10.62
C GLU A 13 48.44 6.92 11.47
N GLU A 14 48.32 8.13 11.97
CA GLU A 14 47.17 8.60 12.73
C GLU A 14 46.01 8.67 11.73
N ALA A 15 45.13 7.66 11.76
CA ALA A 15 43.92 7.64 10.95
C ALA A 15 43.09 8.88 11.33
N ALA A 16 42.93 9.80 10.38
CA ALA A 16 41.92 10.83 10.47
C ALA A 16 40.58 10.12 10.66
N ALA A 17 39.89 10.41 11.76
CA ALA A 17 38.50 9.99 11.92
C ALA A 17 37.73 10.58 10.74
N GLU A 18 37.12 9.72 9.91
CA GLU A 18 36.11 10.14 8.95
C GLU A 18 35.06 10.94 9.73
N GLU A 19 34.80 12.17 9.30
CA GLU A 19 33.65 12.91 9.82
C GLU A 19 32.41 12.05 9.58
N PRO A 20 31.51 11.89 10.56
CA PRO A 20 30.29 11.13 10.34
C PRO A 20 29.53 11.76 9.18
N GLU A 21 29.11 10.93 8.22
CA GLU A 21 28.23 11.35 7.12
C GLU A 21 27.07 12.19 7.69
N PRO A 22 26.69 13.31 7.05
CA PRO A 22 25.58 14.13 7.52
C PRO A 22 24.30 13.28 7.60
N THR A 23 23.60 13.33 8.74
CA THR A 23 22.35 12.57 8.94
C THR A 23 21.28 13.04 7.97
N SER A 24 20.52 12.10 7.39
CA SER A 24 19.37 12.44 6.54
C SER A 24 18.20 12.95 7.38
N LEU A 25 17.21 13.63 6.77
CA LEU A 25 15.98 13.97 7.51
C LEU A 25 15.22 12.72 7.97
N GLY A 26 15.30 11.61 7.22
CA GLY A 26 14.81 10.31 7.68
C GLY A 26 15.52 9.82 8.94
N ASP A 27 16.83 10.04 9.08
CA ASP A 27 17.56 9.70 10.31
C ASP A 27 17.15 10.56 11.50
N ASP A 28 16.99 11.87 11.28
CA ASP A 28 16.55 12.80 12.31
C ASP A 28 15.11 12.48 12.77
N TRP A 29 14.19 12.20 11.84
CA TRP A 29 12.84 11.73 12.17
C TRP A 29 12.87 10.43 12.98
N SER A 30 13.66 9.44 12.54
CA SER A 30 13.81 8.17 13.24
C SER A 30 14.39 8.35 14.65
N ALA A 31 15.30 9.31 14.84
CA ALA A 31 15.85 9.67 16.14
C ALA A 31 14.78 10.28 17.07
N ILE A 32 13.92 11.17 16.57
CA ILE A 32 12.78 11.73 17.31
C ILE A 32 11.87 10.60 17.81
N LYS A 33 11.42 9.72 16.90
CA LYS A 33 10.55 8.58 17.22
C LYS A 33 11.18 7.66 18.27
N LYS A 34 12.46 7.32 18.10
CA LYS A 34 13.20 6.47 19.03
C LYS A 34 13.33 7.11 20.41
N SER A 35 13.64 8.41 20.47
CA SER A 35 13.82 9.14 21.72
C SER A 35 12.49 9.19 22.49
N LEU A 36 11.38 9.54 21.85
CA LEU A 36 10.04 9.50 22.46
C LEU A 36 9.67 8.09 22.96
N SER A 37 9.92 7.04 22.16
CA SER A 37 9.68 5.65 22.61
C SER A 37 10.53 5.24 23.82
N ASN A 38 11.76 5.73 23.92
CA ASN A 38 12.59 5.50 25.11
C ASN A 38 12.03 6.23 26.34
N GLY A 39 11.48 7.43 26.16
CA GLY A 39 10.78 8.16 27.22
C GLY A 39 9.60 7.37 27.79
N GLU A 40 8.76 6.80 26.91
CA GLU A 40 7.62 5.94 27.28
C GLU A 40 8.01 4.68 28.05
N LYS A 41 9.20 4.13 27.79
CA LYS A 41 9.72 2.90 28.40
C LYS A 41 10.57 3.17 29.65
N SER A 42 10.82 4.45 29.98
CA SER A 42 11.67 4.82 31.10
C SER A 42 10.95 4.64 32.43
N ASP A 43 11.59 3.93 33.37
CA ASP A 43 11.13 3.80 34.76
C ASP A 43 11.45 5.04 35.63
N ASN A 44 12.22 6.00 35.09
CA ASN A 44 12.62 7.22 35.76
C ASN A 44 12.08 8.45 35.02
N ILE A 45 11.36 9.31 35.73
CA ILE A 45 10.76 10.53 35.20
C ILE A 45 11.80 11.51 34.65
N ASP A 46 12.95 11.67 35.31
CA ASP A 46 13.99 12.60 34.85
C ASP A 46 14.59 12.12 33.51
N ASP A 47 14.76 10.81 33.36
CA ASP A 47 15.24 10.20 32.12
C ASP A 47 14.17 10.29 31.02
N ALA A 48 12.89 10.08 31.36
CA ALA A 48 11.78 10.23 30.42
C ALA A 48 11.71 11.65 29.83
N LEU A 49 11.73 12.67 30.70
CA LEU A 49 11.73 14.08 30.29
C LEU A 49 13.00 14.46 29.52
N ALA A 50 14.15 13.85 29.82
CA ALA A 50 15.37 14.07 29.05
C ALA A 50 15.24 13.56 27.61
N TYR A 51 14.60 12.41 27.40
CA TYR A 51 14.31 11.91 26.05
C TYR A 51 13.32 12.80 25.30
N VAL A 52 12.26 13.30 25.95
CA VAL A 52 11.32 14.24 25.30
C VAL A 52 12.03 15.51 24.86
N LYS A 53 12.90 16.05 25.72
CA LYS A 53 13.72 17.23 25.40
C LYS A 53 14.68 16.99 24.24
N ASP A 54 15.29 15.80 24.18
CA ASP A 54 16.17 15.40 23.08
C ASP A 54 15.40 15.32 21.75
N ALA A 55 14.26 14.65 21.74
CA ALA A 55 13.35 14.60 20.59
C ALA A 55 12.93 16.01 20.12
N ARG A 56 12.50 16.86 21.06
CA ARG A 56 12.11 18.25 20.79
C ARG A 56 13.27 19.07 20.24
N SER A 57 14.49 18.84 20.70
CA SER A 57 15.69 19.50 20.17
C SER A 57 15.94 19.11 18.72
N THR A 58 15.85 17.83 18.38
CA THR A 58 15.99 17.34 17.00
C THR A 58 14.89 17.92 16.10
N TYR A 59 13.64 17.96 16.56
CA TYR A 59 12.55 18.63 15.83
C TYR A 59 12.85 20.11 15.54
N ASN A 60 13.28 20.86 16.55
CA ASN A 60 13.61 22.29 16.42
C ASN A 60 14.72 22.54 15.39
N ASN A 61 15.70 21.63 15.31
CA ASN A 61 16.84 21.76 14.40
C ASN A 61 16.50 21.36 12.96
N SER A 62 15.71 20.30 12.78
CA SER A 62 15.56 19.66 11.46
C SER A 62 14.23 20.00 10.77
N PHE A 63 13.16 20.25 11.53
CA PHE A 63 11.79 20.30 10.98
C PHE A 63 11.04 21.60 11.26
N LYS A 64 11.25 22.24 12.40
CA LYS A 64 10.44 23.40 12.84
C LYS A 64 10.37 24.55 11.84
N HIS A 65 11.49 24.93 11.23
CA HIS A 65 11.48 26.02 10.26
C HIS A 65 10.65 25.66 9.03
N ALA A 66 10.78 24.43 8.54
CA ALA A 66 9.99 23.93 7.41
C ALA A 66 8.50 23.84 7.75
N ALA A 67 8.17 23.39 8.96
CA ALA A 67 6.79 23.35 9.45
C ALA A 67 6.16 24.74 9.41
N ILE A 68 6.80 25.76 10.00
CA ILE A 68 6.30 27.14 9.98
C ILE A 68 6.14 27.69 8.56
N ASP A 69 7.03 27.30 7.65
CA ASP A 69 7.05 27.77 6.27
C ASP A 69 5.91 27.19 5.42
N VAL A 70 5.61 25.89 5.57
CA VAL A 70 4.56 25.22 4.76
C VAL A 70 3.19 25.24 5.43
N ASP A 71 3.13 25.12 6.76
CA ASP A 71 1.89 25.04 7.52
C ASP A 71 2.13 25.36 9.02
N VAL A 72 1.83 26.58 9.44
CA VAL A 72 2.04 27.02 10.84
C VAL A 72 1.21 26.20 11.84
N GLU A 73 0.09 25.61 11.40
CA GLU A 73 -0.73 24.72 12.24
C GLU A 73 0.04 23.44 12.58
N SER A 74 0.72 22.83 11.60
CA SER A 74 1.56 21.66 11.82
C SER A 74 2.62 21.88 12.91
N ASN A 75 3.30 23.04 12.92
CA ASN A 75 4.22 23.36 14.00
C ASN A 75 3.50 23.51 15.36
N THR A 76 2.32 24.11 15.36
CA THR A 76 1.53 24.33 16.58
C THR A 76 1.10 22.99 17.20
N LEU A 77 0.65 22.05 16.36
CA LEU A 77 0.28 20.70 16.77
C LEU A 77 1.47 19.95 17.38
N ILE A 78 2.63 19.99 16.71
CA ILE A 78 3.84 19.30 17.20
C ILE A 78 4.31 19.88 18.54
N GLU A 79 4.38 21.21 18.67
CA GLU A 79 4.83 21.83 19.93
C GLU A 79 3.87 21.56 21.08
N THR A 80 2.56 21.60 20.82
CA THR A 80 1.52 21.24 21.80
C THR A 80 1.65 19.78 22.21
N ALA A 81 1.82 18.87 21.24
CA ALA A 81 1.99 17.45 21.52
C ALA A 81 3.26 17.16 22.34
N PHE A 82 4.36 17.89 22.13
CA PHE A 82 5.53 17.76 23.00
C PHE A 82 5.22 18.22 24.44
N ASP A 83 4.51 19.33 24.63
CA ASP A 83 4.08 19.78 25.96
C ASP A 83 3.17 18.74 26.62
N ASP A 84 2.22 18.19 25.87
CA ASP A 84 1.32 17.15 26.35
C ASP A 84 2.08 15.87 26.71
N VAL A 85 3.08 15.46 25.94
CA VAL A 85 3.93 14.30 26.28
C VAL A 85 4.70 14.55 27.58
N GLU A 86 5.25 15.74 27.80
CA GLU A 86 5.90 16.11 29.07
C GLU A 86 4.92 16.04 30.25
N ASP A 87 3.72 16.60 30.09
CA ASP A 87 2.67 16.58 31.10
C ASP A 87 2.17 15.16 31.41
N ASN A 88 2.04 14.32 30.39
CA ASN A 88 1.66 12.92 30.54
C ASN A 88 2.72 12.10 31.27
N HIS A 89 4.01 12.35 31.02
CA HIS A 89 5.07 11.74 31.82
C HIS A 89 4.99 12.19 33.29
N ASN A 90 4.78 13.49 33.54
CA ASN A 90 4.67 14.02 34.90
C ASN A 90 3.46 13.46 35.67
N SER A 91 2.35 13.18 34.97
CA SER A 91 1.15 12.61 35.56
C SER A 91 1.18 11.07 35.65
N GLY A 92 2.12 10.42 34.95
CA GLY A 92 2.22 8.96 34.85
C GLY A 92 1.26 8.35 33.82
N ASP A 93 0.65 9.15 32.94
CA ASP A 93 -0.22 8.69 31.86
C ASP A 93 0.59 8.30 30.61
N THR A 94 1.29 7.18 30.69
CA THR A 94 2.07 6.64 29.56
C THR A 94 1.19 6.32 28.35
N GLY A 95 -0.11 6.07 28.54
CA GLY A 95 -1.06 5.83 27.45
C GLY A 95 -1.23 7.09 26.59
N MET A 96 -1.54 8.22 27.22
CA MET A 96 -1.65 9.50 26.52
C MET A 96 -0.32 10.00 25.96
N ALA A 97 0.81 9.72 26.62
CA ALA A 97 2.13 10.02 26.06
C ALA A 97 2.34 9.31 24.70
N LYS A 98 1.95 8.03 24.59
CA LYS A 98 2.03 7.25 23.34
C LYS A 98 1.11 7.81 22.25
N LEU A 99 -0.09 8.25 22.60
CA LEU A 99 -1.03 8.85 21.64
C LEU A 99 -0.53 10.20 21.14
N ASN A 100 -0.05 11.08 22.02
CA ASN A 100 0.50 12.37 21.64
C ASN A 100 1.79 12.25 20.83
N ARG A 101 2.57 11.18 21.00
CA ARG A 101 3.68 10.88 20.09
C ARG A 101 3.20 10.71 18.64
N GLN A 102 2.04 10.10 18.40
CA GLN A 102 1.53 9.89 17.04
C GLN A 102 1.26 11.21 16.31
N VAL A 103 0.81 12.23 17.05
CA VAL A 103 0.66 13.60 16.55
C VAL A 103 1.99 14.11 16.00
N ILE A 104 3.07 13.98 16.77
CA ILE A 104 4.41 14.43 16.38
C ILE A 104 4.91 13.65 15.16
N ASP A 105 4.81 12.32 15.22
CA ASP A 105 5.34 11.40 14.21
C ASP A 105 4.72 11.68 12.83
N LYS A 106 3.39 11.71 12.77
CA LYS A 106 2.64 11.81 11.52
C LYS A 106 2.54 13.22 10.96
N THR A 107 2.55 14.24 11.83
CA THR A 107 2.62 15.63 11.35
C THR A 107 3.95 15.93 10.68
N ILE A 108 5.05 15.25 11.06
CA ILE A 108 6.31 15.32 10.31
C ILE A 108 6.17 14.74 8.90
N TYR A 109 5.37 13.70 8.68
CA TYR A 109 5.08 13.18 7.33
C TYR A 109 4.38 14.22 6.46
N LYS A 110 3.37 14.91 7.01
CA LYS A 110 2.70 16.02 6.33
C LYS A 110 3.70 17.10 5.91
N ILE A 111 4.58 17.52 6.82
CA ILE A 111 5.60 18.54 6.53
C ILE A 111 6.54 18.06 5.41
N ALA A 112 6.97 16.80 5.47
CA ALA A 112 7.84 16.22 4.44
C ALA A 112 7.15 16.19 3.07
N PHE A 113 5.89 15.73 3.02
CA PHE A 113 5.10 15.69 1.80
C PHE A 113 4.91 17.09 1.20
N MET A 114 4.48 18.07 1.99
CA MET A 114 4.32 19.47 1.52
C MET A 114 5.62 20.09 1.02
N LYS A 115 6.76 19.69 1.61
CA LYS A 115 8.07 20.12 1.13
C LYS A 115 8.50 19.44 -0.16
N MET A 116 8.09 18.20 -0.39
CA MET A 116 8.26 17.53 -1.69
C MET A 116 7.40 18.20 -2.77
N GLU A 117 6.15 18.59 -2.47
CA GLU A 117 5.30 19.35 -3.39
C GLU A 117 5.95 20.67 -3.82
N ASN A 118 6.40 21.48 -2.86
CA ASN A 118 7.13 22.72 -3.15
C ASN A 118 8.40 22.49 -3.97
N ALA A 119 9.07 21.35 -3.77
CA ALA A 119 10.26 20.99 -4.53
C ALA A 119 9.92 20.61 -5.97
N VAL A 120 8.80 19.94 -6.23
CA VAL A 120 8.30 19.71 -7.59
C VAL A 120 7.96 21.04 -8.27
N ASP A 121 7.22 21.92 -7.61
CA ASP A 121 6.84 23.24 -8.15
C ASP A 121 8.04 24.13 -8.51
N SER A 122 9.14 24.00 -7.77
CA SER A 122 10.37 24.76 -7.98
C SER A 122 11.46 24.01 -8.75
N ASN A 123 11.18 22.77 -9.16
CA ASN A 123 12.13 21.83 -9.78
C ASN A 123 13.46 21.70 -8.99
N ASP A 124 13.34 21.49 -7.68
CA ASP A 124 14.47 21.35 -6.76
C ASP A 124 14.65 19.89 -6.31
N SER A 125 15.34 19.09 -7.15
CA SER A 125 15.58 17.67 -6.88
C SER A 125 16.37 17.41 -5.59
N ALA A 126 17.24 18.34 -5.20
CA ALA A 126 18.01 18.18 -3.96
C ALA A 126 17.10 18.28 -2.74
N ASN A 127 16.20 19.27 -2.71
CA ASN A 127 15.21 19.37 -1.64
C ASN A 127 14.18 18.24 -1.72
N PHE A 128 13.76 17.82 -2.92
CA PHE A 128 12.84 16.69 -3.08
C PHE A 128 13.39 15.43 -2.42
N ILE A 129 14.60 15.00 -2.79
CA ILE A 129 15.25 13.79 -2.23
C ILE A 129 15.49 13.92 -0.73
N LYS A 130 15.88 15.13 -0.27
CA LYS A 130 16.08 15.38 1.15
C LYS A 130 14.81 15.12 1.96
N TRP A 131 13.66 15.61 1.52
CA TRP A 131 12.38 15.45 2.23
C TRP A 131 11.76 14.06 2.02
N TYR A 132 11.90 13.50 0.82
CA TYR A 132 11.53 12.13 0.50
C TYR A 132 12.16 11.12 1.45
N SER A 133 13.41 11.33 1.92
CA SER A 133 14.08 10.44 2.87
C SER A 133 13.29 10.16 4.17
N VAL A 134 12.38 11.04 4.58
CA VAL A 134 11.49 10.82 5.72
C VAL A 134 10.47 9.71 5.40
N LEU A 135 9.78 9.85 4.26
CA LEU A 135 8.73 8.92 3.83
C LEU A 135 9.35 7.61 3.33
N GLU A 136 10.46 7.67 2.60
CA GLU A 136 11.28 6.52 2.18
C GLU A 136 11.57 5.60 3.37
N LYS A 137 12.02 6.19 4.49
CA LYS A 137 12.38 5.45 5.69
C LYS A 137 11.16 4.97 6.48
N LYS A 138 10.09 5.75 6.55
CA LYS A 138 8.87 5.36 7.27
C LYS A 138 8.17 4.19 6.58
N PHE A 139 7.96 4.29 5.27
CA PHE A 139 7.18 3.34 4.50
C PHE A 139 8.03 2.25 3.86
N LYS A 140 9.36 2.27 4.06
CA LYS A 140 10.31 1.32 3.45
C LYS A 140 10.11 1.24 1.94
N VAL A 141 9.82 2.37 1.30
CA VAL A 141 9.46 2.48 -0.14
C VAL A 141 10.38 1.66 -1.06
N PRO A 142 11.72 1.64 -0.86
CA PRO A 142 12.63 0.85 -1.72
C PRO A 142 12.49 -0.67 -1.63
N THR A 143 11.77 -1.21 -0.64
CA THR A 143 11.51 -2.66 -0.50
C THR A 143 10.17 -3.08 -1.09
N LYS A 144 9.35 -2.12 -1.55
CA LYS A 144 8.02 -2.36 -2.12
C LYS A 144 8.09 -2.18 -3.65
N ASP A 145 7.17 -2.80 -4.38
CA ASP A 145 7.13 -2.74 -5.84
C ASP A 145 6.42 -1.48 -6.35
N TYR A 146 7.06 -0.34 -6.12
CA TYR A 146 6.57 0.97 -6.54
C TYR A 146 7.22 1.43 -7.84
N GLU A 147 6.43 1.94 -8.77
CA GLU A 147 6.93 2.46 -10.06
C GLU A 147 7.90 3.62 -9.83
N SER A 148 7.68 4.43 -8.79
CA SER A 148 8.54 5.56 -8.47
C SER A 148 9.97 5.18 -8.09
N ASN A 149 10.24 3.94 -7.68
CA ASN A 149 11.58 3.53 -7.23
C ASN A 149 12.64 3.74 -8.34
N GLY A 150 12.27 3.50 -9.60
CA GLY A 150 13.14 3.76 -10.75
C GLY A 150 13.46 5.26 -10.91
N TRP A 151 12.44 6.11 -10.85
CA TRP A 151 12.60 7.57 -10.99
C TRP A 151 13.37 8.17 -9.81
N ILE A 152 13.13 7.71 -8.58
CA ILE A 152 13.86 8.12 -7.38
C ILE A 152 15.34 7.76 -7.47
N ALA A 153 15.67 6.58 -8.00
CA ALA A 153 17.05 6.19 -8.21
C ALA A 153 17.75 7.09 -9.25
N GLU A 154 17.06 7.42 -10.34
CA GLU A 154 17.58 8.27 -11.42
C GLU A 154 17.76 9.74 -10.97
N LEU A 155 16.84 10.26 -10.15
CA LEU A 155 16.84 11.61 -9.59
C LEU A 155 18.14 11.99 -8.85
N LYS A 156 18.86 10.99 -8.32
CA LYS A 156 20.16 11.20 -7.66
C LYS A 156 21.26 11.65 -8.63
N SER A 157 21.07 11.42 -9.94
CA SER A 157 22.04 11.71 -10.99
C SER A 157 21.54 12.65 -12.09
N ASP A 158 20.22 12.73 -12.28
CA ASP A 158 19.58 13.63 -13.25
C ASP A 158 18.40 14.37 -12.61
N SER A 159 18.55 15.69 -12.44
CA SER A 159 17.51 16.53 -11.85
C SER A 159 16.28 16.71 -12.75
N SER A 160 16.42 16.53 -14.07
CA SER A 160 15.32 16.73 -15.04
C SER A 160 14.22 15.67 -14.93
N VAL A 161 14.51 14.55 -14.27
CA VAL A 161 13.52 13.51 -13.94
C VAL A 161 12.40 14.07 -13.05
N LEU A 162 12.70 15.08 -12.20
CA LEU A 162 11.72 15.65 -11.29
C LEU A 162 10.62 16.40 -12.04
N ASP A 163 10.98 17.18 -13.05
CA ASP A 163 10.01 17.91 -13.88
C ASP A 163 9.02 16.97 -14.58
N SER A 164 9.48 15.79 -14.98
CA SER A 164 8.69 14.86 -15.78
C SER A 164 7.86 13.91 -14.91
N ASN A 165 8.39 13.51 -13.76
CA ASN A 165 7.82 12.42 -12.96
C ASN A 165 7.43 12.83 -11.53
N GLY A 166 7.77 14.06 -11.10
CA GLY A 166 7.53 14.51 -9.72
C GLY A 166 6.08 14.38 -9.28
N SER A 167 5.12 14.75 -10.12
CA SER A 167 3.69 14.57 -9.83
C SER A 167 3.28 13.11 -9.70
N ALA A 168 3.83 12.20 -10.52
CA ALA A 168 3.54 10.77 -10.43
C ALA A 168 4.08 10.17 -9.11
N ILE A 169 5.30 10.56 -8.72
CA ILE A 169 5.88 10.15 -7.44
C ILE A 169 5.04 10.66 -6.26
N LEU A 170 4.59 11.92 -6.31
CA LEU A 170 3.74 12.49 -5.26
C LEU A 170 2.39 11.77 -5.17
N ASN A 171 1.78 11.44 -6.32
CA ASN A 171 0.51 10.70 -6.35
C ASN A 171 0.65 9.30 -5.75
N GLU A 172 1.71 8.56 -6.08
CA GLU A 172 1.95 7.24 -5.50
C GLU A 172 2.16 7.31 -3.97
N MET A 173 2.84 8.36 -3.49
CA MET A 173 2.95 8.61 -2.04
C MET A 173 1.59 8.96 -1.41
N LEU A 174 0.71 9.71 -2.10
CA LEU A 174 -0.65 9.98 -1.61
C LEU A 174 -1.47 8.70 -1.47
N THR A 175 -1.31 7.75 -2.39
CA THR A 175 -1.99 6.44 -2.30
C THR A 175 -1.65 5.70 -1.00
N ILE A 176 -0.43 5.82 -0.49
CA ILE A 176 -0.07 5.27 0.82
C ILE A 176 -0.87 5.96 1.95
N PHE A 177 -1.02 7.28 1.91
CA PHE A 177 -1.78 8.01 2.93
C PHE A 177 -3.29 7.75 2.83
N GLU A 178 -3.83 7.54 1.63
CA GLU A 178 -5.21 7.10 1.42
C GLU A 178 -5.44 5.73 2.07
N LEU A 179 -4.57 4.76 1.76
CA LEU A 179 -4.66 3.42 2.29
C LEU A 179 -4.55 3.41 3.82
N LYS A 180 -3.51 4.06 4.37
CA LYS A 180 -3.30 4.17 5.82
C LYS A 180 -4.43 4.94 6.54
N THR A 181 -5.15 5.82 5.86
CA THR A 181 -6.33 6.49 6.46
C THR A 181 -7.48 5.51 6.69
N VAL A 182 -7.72 4.61 5.73
CA VAL A 182 -8.78 3.59 5.82
C VAL A 182 -8.37 2.46 6.76
N GLU A 183 -7.16 1.94 6.59
CA GLU A 183 -6.56 0.85 7.35
C GLU A 183 -6.69 1.03 8.87
N GLU A 184 -6.30 2.20 9.37
CA GLU A 184 -6.28 2.48 10.81
C GLU A 184 -7.69 2.47 11.44
N LEU A 185 -8.74 2.80 10.68
CA LEU A 185 -10.10 2.64 11.18
C LEU A 185 -10.52 1.17 11.23
N GLU A 186 -10.05 0.34 10.29
CA GLU A 186 -10.32 -1.10 10.29
C GLU A 186 -9.61 -1.81 11.44
N GLU A 187 -8.37 -1.44 11.71
CA GLU A 187 -7.61 -1.95 12.84
C GLU A 187 -8.24 -1.51 14.17
N ALA A 188 -8.78 -0.29 14.24
CA ALA A 188 -9.58 0.13 15.38
C ALA A 188 -10.81 -0.76 15.57
N VAL A 189 -11.55 -1.09 14.51
CA VAL A 189 -12.70 -2.00 14.55
C VAL A 189 -12.29 -3.40 15.01
N ALA A 190 -11.17 -3.92 14.51
CA ALA A 190 -10.63 -5.22 14.90
C ALA A 190 -10.24 -5.25 16.38
N ALA A 191 -9.47 -4.26 16.85
CA ALA A 191 -9.09 -4.13 18.25
C ALA A 191 -10.31 -4.05 19.18
N LEU A 192 -11.35 -3.30 18.78
CA LEU A 192 -12.59 -3.21 19.56
C LEU A 192 -13.38 -4.53 19.58
N ALA A 193 -13.28 -5.36 18.54
CA ALA A 193 -13.88 -6.70 18.52
C ALA A 193 -13.28 -7.60 19.60
N GLU A 194 -12.00 -7.41 19.92
CA GLU A 194 -11.28 -8.11 20.98
C GLU A 194 -11.39 -7.43 22.35
N GLY A 195 -12.01 -6.25 22.40
CA GLY A 195 -12.11 -5.43 23.61
C GLY A 195 -10.85 -4.62 23.93
N ASP A 196 -9.88 -4.55 23.02
CA ASP A 196 -8.67 -3.74 23.15
C ASP A 196 -8.92 -2.28 22.75
N VAL A 197 -9.52 -1.54 23.68
CA VAL A 197 -9.76 -0.09 23.54
C VAL A 197 -8.44 0.69 23.45
N SER A 198 -7.33 0.17 23.99
CA SER A 198 -6.05 0.89 23.97
C SER A 198 -5.49 0.96 22.56
N SER A 199 -5.54 -0.15 21.82
CA SER A 199 -5.10 -0.20 20.43
C SER A 199 -6.06 0.57 19.53
N ALA A 200 -7.37 0.48 19.75
CA ALA A 200 -8.35 1.29 19.01
C ALA A 200 -8.12 2.81 19.13
N LYS A 201 -7.77 3.30 20.33
CA LYS A 201 -7.37 4.71 20.53
C LYS A 201 -6.11 5.06 19.74
N LYS A 202 -5.12 4.16 19.74
CA LYS A 202 -3.90 4.35 18.95
C LYS A 202 -4.27 4.49 17.48
N PHE A 203 -4.97 3.51 16.91
CA PHE A 203 -5.26 3.48 15.48
C PHE A 203 -6.11 4.68 15.03
N THR A 204 -7.16 5.07 15.77
CA THR A 204 -7.92 6.30 15.43
C THR A 204 -7.10 7.59 15.47
N TYR A 205 -6.13 7.71 16.39
CA TYR A 205 -5.14 8.80 16.34
C TYR A 205 -4.27 8.70 15.10
N GLU A 206 -3.76 7.51 14.80
CA GLU A 206 -2.89 7.28 13.66
C GLU A 206 -3.59 7.63 12.34
N GLY A 207 -4.83 7.17 12.15
CA GLY A 207 -5.67 7.49 10.99
C GLY A 207 -5.87 8.99 10.78
N LEU A 208 -6.29 9.75 11.82
CA LEU A 208 -6.52 11.19 11.68
C LEU A 208 -5.26 11.93 11.18
N TYR A 209 -4.09 11.59 11.73
CA TYR A 209 -2.87 12.31 11.37
C TYR A 209 -2.25 11.83 10.05
N TYR A 210 -2.54 10.61 9.57
CA TYR A 210 -2.30 10.27 8.17
C TYR A 210 -3.21 11.07 7.25
N TYR A 211 -4.51 11.12 7.54
CA TYR A 211 -5.49 11.86 6.76
C TYR A 211 -5.12 13.35 6.64
N ARG A 212 -4.57 13.98 7.68
CA ARG A 212 -4.12 15.39 7.61
C ARG A 212 -3.08 15.67 6.52
N THR A 213 -2.34 14.66 6.06
CA THR A 213 -1.45 14.78 4.88
C THR A 213 -2.23 14.78 3.57
N LEU A 214 -3.28 13.97 3.50
CA LEU A 214 -4.16 13.82 2.34
C LEU A 214 -5.17 14.97 2.19
N HIS A 215 -5.56 15.61 3.31
CA HIS A 215 -6.62 16.63 3.35
C HIS A 215 -6.52 17.72 2.28
N PRO A 216 -5.35 18.35 2.01
CA PRO A 216 -5.24 19.38 0.96
C PRO A 216 -5.59 18.85 -0.43
N SER A 217 -5.20 17.62 -0.75
CA SER A 217 -5.52 16.98 -2.04
C SER A 217 -7.01 16.66 -2.15
N ILE A 218 -7.64 16.20 -1.06
CA ILE A 218 -9.09 15.97 -0.99
C ILE A 218 -9.84 17.29 -1.22
N GLU A 219 -9.42 18.36 -0.56
CA GLU A 219 -10.02 19.69 -0.75
C GLU A 219 -9.86 20.20 -2.19
N ALA A 220 -8.68 19.99 -2.79
CA ALA A 220 -8.42 20.42 -4.17
C ALA A 220 -9.27 19.66 -5.20
N THR A 221 -9.53 18.37 -4.97
CA THR A 221 -10.24 17.50 -5.93
C THR A 221 -11.75 17.48 -5.69
N LEU A 222 -12.21 17.30 -4.45
CA LEU A 222 -13.63 17.17 -4.10
C LEU A 222 -14.24 18.46 -3.56
N GLY A 223 -13.42 19.40 -3.09
CA GLY A 223 -13.86 20.67 -2.50
C GLY A 223 -13.86 20.67 -0.98
N THR A 224 -13.94 21.87 -0.40
CA THR A 224 -13.85 22.12 1.05
C THR A 224 -14.91 21.39 1.87
N ASP A 225 -16.12 21.21 1.33
CA ASP A 225 -17.22 20.55 2.04
C ASP A 225 -16.88 19.07 2.30
N SER A 226 -16.48 18.32 1.27
CA SER A 226 -16.09 16.91 1.38
C SER A 226 -14.83 16.73 2.23
N ALA A 227 -13.85 17.63 2.10
CA ALA A 227 -12.65 17.61 2.94
C ALA A 227 -12.96 17.88 4.42
N SER A 228 -13.90 18.78 4.70
CA SER A 228 -14.35 19.06 6.08
C SER A 228 -15.16 17.91 6.66
N GLU A 229 -15.97 17.24 5.83
CA GLU A 229 -16.73 16.05 6.21
C GLU A 229 -15.78 14.91 6.59
N LEU A 230 -14.80 14.57 5.75
CA LEU A 230 -13.83 13.53 6.07
C LEU A 230 -13.00 13.88 7.32
N LEU A 231 -12.57 15.14 7.47
CA LEU A 231 -11.88 15.58 8.69
C LEU A 231 -12.75 15.37 9.93
N HIS A 232 -14.04 15.71 9.85
CA HIS A 232 -14.99 15.55 10.94
C HIS A 232 -15.15 14.08 11.34
N GLU A 233 -15.31 13.18 10.36
CA GLU A 233 -15.41 11.74 10.60
C GLU A 233 -14.15 11.19 11.31
N MET A 234 -12.96 11.62 10.89
CA MET A 234 -11.70 11.20 11.53
C MET A 234 -11.54 11.77 12.96
N GLU A 235 -12.01 13.00 13.21
CA GLU A 235 -12.04 13.58 14.56
C GLU A 235 -13.06 12.87 15.46
N GLU A 236 -14.24 12.53 14.93
CA GLU A 236 -15.27 11.79 15.66
C GLU A 236 -14.78 10.39 16.06
N ALA A 237 -14.01 9.71 15.20
CA ALA A 237 -13.41 8.42 15.53
C ALA A 237 -12.54 8.47 16.80
N ILE A 238 -11.76 9.54 16.98
CA ILE A 238 -10.99 9.78 18.20
C ILE A 238 -11.92 10.04 19.39
N GLU A 239 -12.95 10.88 19.22
CA GLU A 239 -13.90 11.19 20.29
C GLU A 239 -14.59 9.93 20.83
N ILE A 240 -15.00 9.03 19.93
CA ILE A 240 -15.64 7.76 20.27
C ILE A 240 -14.72 6.87 21.09
N THR A 241 -13.50 6.62 20.62
CA THR A 241 -12.56 5.71 21.31
C THR A 241 -12.05 6.31 22.62
N MET A 242 -11.97 7.63 22.73
CA MET A 242 -11.64 8.35 23.97
C MET A 242 -12.81 8.47 24.95
N GLY A 243 -14.02 8.17 24.49
CA GLY A 243 -15.24 8.16 25.28
C GLY A 243 -15.31 7.04 26.33
N ASN A 244 -16.48 6.93 26.97
CA ASN A 244 -16.77 5.93 27.99
C ASN A 244 -17.76 4.84 27.51
N SER A 245 -18.01 4.78 26.19
CA SER A 245 -18.87 3.77 25.58
C SER A 245 -18.27 2.37 25.76
N THR A 246 -19.09 1.33 25.62
CA THR A 246 -18.57 -0.04 25.63
C THR A 246 -17.80 -0.33 24.33
N PRO A 247 -16.84 -1.28 24.33
CA PRO A 247 -16.10 -1.61 23.11
C PRO A 247 -17.02 -2.00 21.93
N SER A 248 -18.13 -2.67 22.20
CA SER A 248 -19.10 -3.04 21.15
C SER A 248 -19.88 -1.84 20.59
N GLU A 249 -20.19 -0.84 21.41
CA GLU A 249 -20.82 0.41 20.96
C GLU A 249 -19.82 1.22 20.13
N MET A 250 -18.59 1.41 20.64
CA MET A 250 -17.51 2.05 19.90
C MET A 250 -17.30 1.37 18.54
N LYS A 251 -17.22 0.03 18.52
CA LYS A 251 -17.01 -0.74 17.29
C LYS A 251 -18.07 -0.41 16.24
N SER A 252 -19.34 -0.39 16.63
CA SER A 252 -20.44 -0.08 15.72
C SER A 252 -20.37 1.35 15.18
N GLU A 253 -19.91 2.31 15.98
CA GLU A 253 -19.76 3.70 15.56
C GLU A 253 -18.54 3.90 14.66
N ILE A 254 -17.40 3.27 14.97
CA ILE A 254 -16.21 3.30 14.10
C ILE A 254 -16.47 2.56 12.78
N GLU A 255 -17.22 1.46 12.76
CA GLU A 255 -17.63 0.79 11.52
C GLU A 255 -18.44 1.70 10.59
N HIS A 256 -19.28 2.57 11.16
CA HIS A 256 -20.05 3.55 10.40
C HIS A 256 -19.13 4.63 9.82
N ILE A 257 -18.25 5.21 10.66
CA ILE A 257 -17.26 6.20 10.25
C ILE A 257 -16.34 5.65 9.13
N ALA A 258 -15.83 4.43 9.30
CA ALA A 258 -14.98 3.78 8.32
C ALA A 258 -15.66 3.67 6.94
N ALA A 259 -16.96 3.37 6.91
CA ALA A 259 -17.71 3.31 5.66
C ALA A 259 -17.90 4.70 5.00
N GLU A 260 -18.11 5.76 5.79
CA GLU A 260 -18.21 7.13 5.25
C GLU A 260 -16.86 7.64 4.73
N VAL A 261 -15.78 7.39 5.47
CA VAL A 261 -14.40 7.72 5.07
C VAL A 261 -14.02 6.98 3.79
N GLU A 262 -14.26 5.67 3.72
CA GLU A 262 -13.97 4.87 2.53
C GLU A 262 -14.69 5.41 1.29
N LEU A 263 -15.97 5.78 1.42
CA LEU A 263 -16.75 6.36 0.32
C LEU A 263 -16.13 7.67 -0.20
N LEU A 264 -15.72 8.58 0.69
CA LEU A 264 -15.10 9.86 0.30
C LEU A 264 -13.72 9.66 -0.32
N ILE A 265 -12.93 8.71 0.18
CA ILE A 265 -11.65 8.32 -0.43
C ILE A 265 -11.88 7.77 -1.84
N ARG A 266 -12.93 6.97 -2.07
CA ARG A 266 -13.24 6.46 -3.41
C ARG A 266 -13.72 7.54 -4.38
N GLU A 267 -14.52 8.49 -3.89
CA GLU A 267 -14.91 9.65 -4.70
C GLU A 267 -13.67 10.45 -5.13
N TYR A 268 -12.71 10.63 -4.21
CA TYR A 268 -11.45 11.31 -4.49
C TYR A 268 -10.61 10.59 -5.55
N GLN A 269 -10.56 9.26 -5.48
CA GLN A 269 -9.87 8.42 -6.49
C GLN A 269 -10.56 8.46 -7.87
N GLY A 270 -11.75 9.07 -7.99
CA GLY A 270 -12.54 9.06 -9.21
C GLY A 270 -13.07 7.67 -9.56
N GLY A 271 -13.14 6.77 -8.57
CA GLY A 271 -13.57 5.39 -8.74
C GLY A 271 -15.08 5.24 -8.94
N ASP A 272 -15.51 4.03 -9.30
CA ASP A 272 -16.95 3.70 -9.32
C ASP A 272 -17.49 3.68 -7.88
N THR A 273 -18.33 4.67 -7.55
CA THR A 273 -18.96 4.79 -6.23
C THR A 273 -20.27 3.99 -6.12
N SER A 274 -20.58 3.11 -7.08
CA SER A 274 -21.68 2.14 -6.93
C SER A 274 -21.37 1.14 -5.82
N ASP A 275 -22.40 0.48 -5.26
CA ASP A 275 -22.20 -0.54 -4.21
C ASP A 275 -21.22 -1.64 -4.66
N VAL A 276 -21.24 -2.01 -5.94
CA VAL A 276 -20.33 -3.02 -6.53
C VAL A 276 -18.94 -2.44 -6.74
N GLY A 277 -18.82 -1.22 -7.26
CA GLY A 277 -17.55 -0.55 -7.48
C GLY A 277 -16.78 -0.27 -6.18
N LEU A 278 -17.50 0.19 -5.14
CA LEU A 278 -16.96 0.36 -3.79
C LEU A 278 -16.50 -0.98 -3.21
N ALA A 279 -17.30 -2.04 -3.35
CA ALA A 279 -16.91 -3.36 -2.85
C ALA A 279 -15.67 -3.92 -3.56
N LEU A 280 -15.59 -3.81 -4.89
CA LEU A 280 -14.43 -4.27 -5.67
C LEU A 280 -13.17 -3.48 -5.32
N SER A 281 -13.28 -2.15 -5.21
CA SER A 281 -12.15 -1.30 -4.79
C SER A 281 -11.74 -1.58 -3.35
N GLY A 282 -12.72 -1.85 -2.48
CA GLY A 282 -12.47 -2.25 -1.10
C GLY A 282 -11.71 -3.57 -1.01
N ILE A 283 -12.11 -4.58 -1.79
CA ILE A 283 -11.41 -5.87 -1.90
C ILE A 283 -9.98 -5.64 -2.40
N LYS A 284 -9.79 -4.85 -3.47
CA LYS A 284 -8.46 -4.52 -4.02
C LYS A 284 -7.52 -3.97 -2.95
N ASP A 285 -7.94 -2.96 -2.21
CA ASP A 285 -7.09 -2.34 -1.17
C ASP A 285 -6.69 -3.34 -0.09
N ARG A 286 -7.62 -4.18 0.39
CA ARG A 286 -7.31 -5.17 1.43
C ARG A 286 -6.42 -6.30 0.89
N LEU A 287 -6.50 -6.64 -0.40
CA LEU A 287 -5.58 -7.60 -1.02
C LEU A 287 -4.14 -7.07 -1.06
N HIS A 288 -3.94 -5.80 -1.38
CA HIS A 288 -2.62 -5.17 -1.29
C HIS A 288 -2.08 -5.20 0.15
N LEU A 289 -2.93 -4.87 1.15
CA LEU A 289 -2.53 -4.96 2.56
C LEU A 289 -2.21 -6.40 3.00
N VAL A 290 -2.98 -7.40 2.53
CA VAL A 290 -2.69 -8.82 2.81
C VAL A 290 -1.31 -9.22 2.28
N GLU A 291 -0.93 -8.77 1.09
CA GLU A 291 0.40 -9.03 0.55
C GLU A 291 1.49 -8.34 1.36
N GLU A 292 1.32 -7.04 1.62
CA GLU A 292 2.30 -6.22 2.34
C GLU A 292 2.55 -6.73 3.76
N GLU A 293 1.49 -6.94 4.55
CA GLU A 293 1.66 -7.29 5.96
C GLU A 293 2.07 -8.76 6.13
N TYR A 294 1.64 -9.67 5.26
CA TYR A 294 2.05 -11.08 5.38
C TYR A 294 3.52 -11.28 5.05
N GLU A 295 4.06 -10.51 4.10
CA GLU A 295 5.49 -10.51 3.78
C GLU A 295 6.34 -10.10 5.00
N GLU A 296 5.89 -9.12 5.77
CA GLU A 296 6.57 -8.65 6.97
C GLU A 296 6.35 -9.58 8.19
N ALA A 297 5.18 -10.22 8.25
CA ALA A 297 4.76 -11.10 9.33
C ALA A 297 5.49 -12.44 9.37
N VAL A 298 5.81 -13.04 8.22
CA VAL A 298 6.24 -14.44 8.13
C VAL A 298 7.60 -14.61 7.44
N ALA A 299 8.54 -15.25 8.13
CA ALA A 299 9.81 -15.68 7.55
C ALA A 299 10.15 -17.12 7.96
N ASP A 300 10.68 -17.90 7.01
CA ASP A 300 11.08 -19.30 7.21
C ASP A 300 9.99 -20.19 7.85
N GLY A 301 8.72 -19.95 7.48
CA GLY A 301 7.56 -20.70 7.99
C GLY A 301 7.25 -20.42 9.47
N GLN A 302 7.64 -19.26 9.98
CA GLN A 302 7.38 -18.80 11.35
C GLN A 302 6.87 -17.36 11.32
N ILE A 303 5.98 -17.04 12.27
CA ILE A 303 5.58 -15.67 12.54
C ILE A 303 6.75 -14.96 13.21
N VAL A 304 7.32 -13.97 12.52
CA VAL A 304 8.41 -13.11 13.00
C VAL A 304 7.91 -11.76 13.51
N ASP A 305 6.74 -11.31 13.03
CA ASP A 305 5.99 -10.20 13.60
C ASP A 305 4.52 -10.60 13.80
N GLN A 306 4.07 -10.57 15.06
CA GLN A 306 2.71 -10.95 15.41
C GLN A 306 1.69 -9.86 15.04
N GLY A 307 2.09 -8.58 15.07
CA GLY A 307 1.21 -7.48 14.72
C GLY A 307 0.80 -7.56 13.25
N GLU A 308 1.80 -7.61 12.37
CA GLU A 308 1.61 -7.71 10.92
C GLU A 308 0.83 -8.99 10.54
N TYR A 309 1.02 -10.10 11.29
CA TYR A 309 0.25 -11.33 11.08
C TYR A 309 -1.23 -11.15 11.44
N ASP A 310 -1.51 -10.53 12.59
CA ASP A 310 -2.89 -10.30 13.04
C ASP A 310 -3.60 -9.32 12.08
N GLU A 311 -2.90 -8.30 11.59
CA GLU A 311 -3.36 -7.36 10.56
C GLU A 311 -3.66 -8.08 9.23
N THR A 312 -2.78 -8.97 8.76
CA THR A 312 -3.04 -9.83 7.58
C THR A 312 -4.38 -10.57 7.72
N VAL A 313 -4.63 -11.19 8.88
CA VAL A 313 -5.87 -11.95 9.14
C VAL A 313 -7.09 -11.02 9.10
N VAL A 314 -6.97 -9.81 9.66
CA VAL A 314 -8.04 -8.80 9.64
C VAL A 314 -8.37 -8.39 8.20
N PHE A 315 -7.37 -8.02 7.39
CA PHE A 315 -7.60 -7.57 6.02
C PHE A 315 -8.16 -8.67 5.12
N LEU A 316 -7.65 -9.90 5.24
CA LEU A 316 -8.16 -11.04 4.47
C LEU A 316 -9.61 -11.38 4.84
N THR A 317 -9.93 -11.35 6.13
CA THR A 317 -11.30 -11.55 6.63
C THR A 317 -12.23 -10.47 6.08
N LYS A 318 -11.78 -9.21 6.08
CA LYS A 318 -12.55 -8.09 5.58
C LYS A 318 -12.77 -8.17 4.08
N ALA A 319 -11.74 -8.46 3.28
CA ALA A 319 -11.84 -8.68 1.84
C ALA A 319 -12.88 -9.78 1.53
N THR A 320 -12.80 -10.91 2.24
CA THR A 320 -13.74 -12.01 2.11
C THR A 320 -15.18 -11.61 2.48
N SER A 321 -15.36 -10.84 3.55
CA SER A 321 -16.67 -10.34 3.96
C SER A 321 -17.27 -9.37 2.94
N ILE A 322 -16.46 -8.48 2.36
CA ILE A 322 -16.91 -7.54 1.32
C ILE A 322 -17.33 -8.35 0.09
N PHE A 323 -16.48 -9.27 -0.37
CA PHE A 323 -16.77 -10.17 -1.49
C PHE A 323 -18.10 -10.90 -1.32
N GLU A 324 -18.31 -11.58 -0.18
CA GLU A 324 -19.55 -12.33 0.07
C GLU A 324 -20.79 -11.43 0.11
N SER A 325 -20.65 -10.16 0.50
CA SER A 325 -21.77 -9.21 0.51
C SER A 325 -22.27 -8.82 -0.88
N VAL A 326 -21.39 -8.79 -1.89
CA VAL A 326 -21.72 -8.42 -3.27
C VAL A 326 -21.68 -9.58 -4.26
N LYS A 327 -21.29 -10.79 -3.80
CA LYS A 327 -21.16 -12.01 -4.62
C LYS A 327 -22.33 -12.27 -5.57
N PRO A 328 -23.62 -12.10 -5.19
CA PRO A 328 -24.72 -12.30 -6.14
C PRO A 328 -24.64 -11.35 -7.35
N SER A 329 -24.27 -10.08 -7.12
CA SER A 329 -24.10 -9.09 -8.18
C SER A 329 -22.87 -9.40 -9.03
N LEU A 330 -21.78 -9.86 -8.42
CA LEU A 330 -20.57 -10.25 -9.16
C LEU A 330 -20.81 -11.48 -10.05
N MET A 331 -21.58 -12.47 -9.57
CA MET A 331 -21.98 -13.64 -10.36
C MET A 331 -22.80 -13.26 -11.60
N GLU A 332 -23.57 -12.17 -11.54
CA GLU A 332 -24.28 -11.64 -12.71
C GLU A 332 -23.35 -10.95 -13.72
N LEU A 333 -22.21 -10.40 -13.25
CA LEU A 333 -21.19 -9.78 -14.09
C LEU A 333 -20.30 -10.83 -14.77
N SER A 334 -19.69 -11.72 -13.99
CA SER A 334 -18.84 -12.82 -14.47
C SER A 334 -18.83 -13.95 -13.45
N GLU A 335 -19.48 -15.07 -13.77
CA GLU A 335 -19.47 -16.28 -12.93
C GLU A 335 -18.06 -16.84 -12.77
N SER A 336 -17.23 -16.78 -13.83
CA SER A 336 -15.86 -17.31 -13.82
C SER A 336 -14.96 -16.51 -12.87
N ASP A 337 -14.86 -15.20 -13.06
CA ASP A 337 -14.00 -14.35 -12.21
C ASP A 337 -14.47 -14.35 -10.76
N THR A 338 -15.79 -14.38 -10.54
CA THR A 338 -16.33 -14.41 -9.18
C THR A 338 -16.00 -15.73 -8.47
N ASN A 339 -16.08 -16.87 -9.16
CA ASN A 339 -15.70 -18.16 -8.59
C ASN A 339 -14.18 -18.23 -8.36
N SER A 340 -13.37 -17.76 -9.31
CA SER A 340 -11.92 -17.72 -9.14
C SER A 340 -11.50 -16.83 -7.97
N LEU A 341 -12.12 -15.65 -7.80
CA LEU A 341 -11.87 -14.77 -6.68
C LEU A 341 -12.26 -15.43 -5.34
N ALA A 342 -13.38 -16.15 -5.30
CA ALA A 342 -13.80 -16.90 -4.11
C ALA A 342 -12.80 -18.00 -3.73
N ASP A 343 -12.32 -18.77 -4.72
CA ASP A 343 -11.37 -19.85 -4.52
C ASP A 343 -10.02 -19.29 -4.05
N ASN A 344 -9.54 -18.21 -4.66
CA ASN A 344 -8.30 -17.53 -4.26
C ASN A 344 -8.37 -17.01 -2.81
N LEU A 345 -9.47 -16.34 -2.42
CA LEU A 345 -9.68 -15.86 -1.04
C LEU A 345 -9.67 -17.02 -0.04
N SER A 346 -10.32 -18.14 -0.38
CA SER A 346 -10.31 -19.34 0.46
C SER A 346 -8.94 -20.01 0.55
N GLU A 347 -8.16 -19.99 -0.52
CA GLU A 347 -6.81 -20.57 -0.53
C GLU A 347 -5.83 -19.71 0.27
N MET A 348 -5.92 -18.38 0.14
CA MET A 348 -5.16 -17.45 0.98
C MET A 348 -5.44 -17.69 2.46
N ASP A 349 -6.71 -17.86 2.87
CA ASP A 349 -7.06 -18.13 4.26
C ASP A 349 -6.41 -19.42 4.80
N SER A 350 -6.38 -20.46 3.96
CA SER A 350 -5.70 -21.72 4.29
C SER A 350 -4.18 -21.57 4.41
N ILE A 351 -3.56 -20.78 3.52
CA ILE A 351 -2.11 -20.53 3.54
C ILE A 351 -1.73 -19.71 4.78
N VAL A 352 -2.42 -18.59 5.03
CA VAL A 352 -2.20 -17.76 6.22
C VAL A 352 -2.36 -18.59 7.49
N SER A 353 -3.46 -19.33 7.61
CA SER A 353 -3.73 -20.20 8.77
C SER A 353 -2.69 -21.29 9.01
N SER A 354 -2.02 -21.75 7.96
CA SER A 354 -0.97 -22.78 8.03
C SER A 354 0.44 -22.19 8.09
N ILE A 355 0.57 -20.86 8.11
CA ILE A 355 1.85 -20.13 8.08
C ILE A 355 2.67 -20.57 6.85
N GLY A 356 1.98 -20.62 5.70
CA GLY A 356 2.56 -20.99 4.40
C GLY A 356 3.49 -19.92 3.84
N LYS A 357 3.98 -20.12 2.61
CA LYS A 357 5.00 -19.23 2.03
C LYS A 357 4.41 -17.88 1.60
N THR A 358 5.13 -16.80 1.85
CA THR A 358 4.77 -15.45 1.39
C THR A 358 4.59 -15.38 -0.13
N SER A 359 5.43 -16.09 -0.89
CA SER A 359 5.30 -16.17 -2.35
C SER A 359 3.98 -16.81 -2.83
N GLU A 360 3.37 -17.70 -2.04
CA GLU A 360 2.08 -18.31 -2.40
C GLU A 360 0.93 -17.31 -2.19
N ILE A 361 1.01 -16.46 -1.16
CA ILE A 361 0.07 -15.35 -0.95
C ILE A 361 0.19 -14.31 -2.06
N SER A 362 1.41 -13.86 -2.39
CA SER A 362 1.65 -12.86 -3.44
C SER A 362 1.06 -13.30 -4.80
N ILE A 363 1.25 -14.57 -5.19
CA ILE A 363 0.63 -15.12 -6.42
C ILE A 363 -0.90 -15.06 -6.36
N LEU A 364 -1.51 -15.43 -5.24
CA LEU A 364 -2.98 -15.42 -5.10
C LEU A 364 -3.54 -14.00 -5.05
N VAL A 365 -2.82 -13.07 -4.42
CA VAL A 365 -3.16 -11.64 -4.44
C VAL A 365 -3.15 -11.12 -5.87
N GLY A 366 -2.09 -11.37 -6.65
CA GLY A 366 -2.03 -10.99 -8.07
C GLY A 366 -3.22 -11.53 -8.87
N LYS A 367 -3.53 -12.82 -8.73
CA LYS A 367 -4.70 -13.44 -9.38
C LYS A 367 -6.02 -12.80 -8.95
N SER A 368 -6.20 -12.57 -7.67
CA SER A 368 -7.41 -11.92 -7.14
C SER A 368 -7.54 -10.47 -7.63
N LEU A 369 -6.44 -9.71 -7.70
CA LEU A 369 -6.42 -8.36 -8.26
C LEU A 369 -6.82 -8.38 -9.74
N ASN A 370 -6.40 -9.40 -10.49
CA ASN A 370 -6.81 -9.59 -11.89
C ASN A 370 -8.31 -9.86 -12.01
N ASN A 371 -8.87 -10.75 -11.18
CA ASN A 371 -10.31 -10.98 -11.15
C ASN A 371 -11.09 -9.70 -10.77
N VAL A 372 -10.59 -8.94 -9.80
CA VAL A 372 -11.20 -7.66 -9.40
C VAL A 372 -11.18 -6.66 -10.55
N ALA A 373 -10.06 -6.51 -11.26
CA ALA A 373 -9.95 -5.63 -12.41
C ALA A 373 -10.93 -6.02 -13.53
N SER A 374 -11.05 -7.32 -13.85
CA SER A 374 -12.05 -7.83 -14.80
C SER A 374 -13.47 -7.49 -14.37
N LEU A 375 -13.82 -7.72 -13.09
CA LEU A 375 -15.14 -7.41 -12.54
C LEU A 375 -15.44 -5.90 -12.54
N GLN A 376 -14.45 -5.05 -12.27
CA GLN A 376 -14.58 -3.59 -12.36
C GLN A 376 -14.87 -3.15 -13.80
N ASN A 377 -14.19 -3.76 -14.79
CA ASN A 377 -14.45 -3.48 -16.20
C ASN A 377 -15.89 -3.87 -16.59
N PHE A 378 -16.40 -5.01 -16.11
CA PHE A 378 -17.80 -5.41 -16.35
C PHE A 378 -18.82 -4.51 -15.63
N SER A 379 -18.47 -3.96 -14.46
CA SER A 379 -19.36 -3.06 -13.70
C SER A 379 -19.39 -1.62 -14.24
N GLY A 380 -18.50 -1.28 -15.18
CA GLY A 380 -18.37 0.07 -15.74
C GLY A 380 -17.36 0.96 -15.00
N GLY A 381 -16.46 0.37 -14.21
CA GLY A 381 -15.31 1.04 -13.60
C GLY A 381 -14.25 1.39 -14.65
N ALA A 382 -13.74 2.61 -14.59
CA ALA A 382 -12.78 3.12 -15.55
C ALA A 382 -11.35 2.63 -15.24
N VAL A 383 -10.82 1.72 -16.06
CA VAL A 383 -9.47 1.79 -16.65
C VAL A 383 -9.56 1.19 -18.04
N GLU A 384 -9.21 1.96 -19.07
CA GLU A 384 -9.01 1.43 -20.42
C GLU A 384 -7.67 0.67 -20.41
N VAL A 385 -7.72 -0.61 -20.05
CA VAL A 385 -6.56 -1.51 -20.19
C VAL A 385 -6.51 -1.95 -21.64
N ASP A 386 -5.52 -1.47 -22.38
CA ASP A 386 -5.26 -1.96 -23.73
C ASP A 386 -4.72 -3.39 -23.63
N ILE A 387 -5.62 -4.37 -23.72
CA ILE A 387 -5.27 -5.79 -23.71
C ILE A 387 -4.18 -6.14 -24.76
N PHE A 388 -4.04 -5.34 -25.82
CA PHE A 388 -2.98 -5.55 -26.79
C PHE A 388 -1.60 -5.20 -26.27
N GLN A 389 -1.50 -4.36 -25.23
CA GLN A 389 -0.24 -4.11 -24.55
C GLN A 389 0.30 -5.37 -23.88
N TYR A 390 -0.54 -6.19 -23.26
CA TYR A 390 -0.11 -7.48 -22.71
C TYR A 390 0.34 -8.43 -23.81
N PHE A 391 -0.38 -8.50 -24.93
CA PHE A 391 0.08 -9.29 -26.08
C PHE A 391 1.46 -8.84 -26.59
N ASP A 392 1.68 -7.52 -26.70
CA ASP A 392 2.95 -6.95 -27.16
C ASP A 392 4.09 -7.24 -26.18
N GLU A 393 3.80 -7.20 -24.88
CA GLU A 393 4.79 -7.44 -23.82
C GLU A 393 5.16 -8.92 -23.70
N ILE A 394 4.18 -9.82 -23.80
CA ILE A 394 4.44 -11.27 -23.88
C ILE A 394 5.32 -11.58 -25.09
N GLU A 395 5.01 -11.01 -26.26
CA GLU A 395 5.81 -11.20 -27.46
C GLU A 395 7.25 -10.71 -27.26
N ARG A 396 7.44 -9.55 -26.63
CA ARG A 396 8.76 -9.00 -26.30
C ARG A 396 9.54 -9.93 -25.37
N LEU A 397 8.95 -10.34 -24.25
CA LEU A 397 9.57 -11.17 -23.22
C LEU A 397 9.95 -12.55 -23.76
N LEU A 398 9.06 -13.18 -24.53
CA LEU A 398 9.31 -14.47 -25.15
C LEU A 398 10.47 -14.40 -26.17
N ASN A 399 10.55 -13.34 -26.99
CA ASN A 399 11.66 -13.15 -27.91
C ASN A 399 13.00 -12.87 -27.18
N GLU A 400 12.97 -12.14 -26.07
CA GLU A 400 14.15 -11.93 -25.23
C GLU A 400 14.59 -13.26 -24.58
N ALA A 401 13.65 -14.07 -24.09
CA ALA A 401 13.93 -15.38 -23.52
C ALA A 401 14.64 -16.31 -24.51
N LYS A 402 14.26 -16.30 -25.80
CA LYS A 402 14.97 -17.02 -26.87
C LYS A 402 16.43 -16.60 -26.93
N THR A 403 16.69 -15.29 -26.94
CA THR A 403 18.05 -14.74 -27.01
C THR A 403 18.86 -15.16 -25.79
N GLN A 404 18.33 -14.96 -24.59
CA GLN A 404 19.02 -15.28 -23.34
C GLN A 404 19.28 -16.79 -23.20
N TYR A 405 18.35 -17.64 -23.62
CA TYR A 405 18.53 -19.08 -23.56
C TYR A 405 19.63 -19.56 -24.53
N ARG A 406 19.69 -19.01 -25.75
CA ARG A 406 20.76 -19.32 -26.73
C ARG A 406 22.14 -18.85 -26.25
N ASP A 407 22.19 -17.76 -25.52
CA ASP A 407 23.43 -17.23 -24.91
C ASP A 407 23.86 -18.01 -23.66
N GLY A 408 23.05 -18.98 -23.22
CA GLY A 408 23.34 -19.85 -22.07
C GLY A 408 22.90 -19.24 -20.73
N ASN A 409 22.18 -18.12 -20.73
CA ASN A 409 21.64 -17.46 -19.54
C ASN A 409 20.30 -18.11 -19.14
N THR A 410 20.35 -19.39 -18.76
CA THR A 410 19.14 -20.21 -18.55
C THR A 410 18.25 -19.74 -17.40
N GLN A 411 18.82 -19.15 -16.34
CA GLN A 411 18.04 -18.57 -15.25
C GLN A 411 17.27 -17.33 -15.72
N LEU A 412 17.94 -16.39 -16.40
CA LEU A 412 17.29 -15.19 -16.92
C LEU A 412 16.20 -15.55 -17.95
N ALA A 413 16.45 -16.52 -18.81
CA ALA A 413 15.42 -17.04 -19.71
C ALA A 413 14.22 -17.64 -18.95
N PHE A 414 14.46 -18.33 -17.84
CA PHE A 414 13.40 -18.87 -16.99
C PHE A 414 12.56 -17.76 -16.32
N ASP A 415 13.23 -16.70 -15.88
CA ASP A 415 12.59 -15.55 -15.24
C ASP A 415 11.72 -14.80 -16.27
N LEU A 416 12.26 -14.52 -17.45
CA LEU A 416 11.54 -13.87 -18.56
C LEU A 416 10.30 -14.65 -19.02
N VAL A 417 10.36 -15.98 -19.14
CA VAL A 417 9.15 -16.76 -19.49
C VAL A 417 8.17 -16.88 -18.33
N SER A 418 8.63 -16.70 -17.09
CA SER A 418 7.75 -16.68 -15.93
C SER A 418 7.01 -15.34 -15.85
N GLU A 419 7.70 -14.22 -16.08
CA GLU A 419 7.13 -12.87 -16.22
C GLU A 419 6.14 -12.79 -17.41
N ALA A 420 6.50 -13.38 -18.55
CA ALA A 420 5.60 -13.44 -19.71
C ALA A 420 4.28 -14.16 -19.40
N TYR A 421 4.31 -15.15 -18.50
CA TYR A 421 3.09 -15.86 -18.11
C TYR A 421 2.37 -15.18 -16.95
N LEU A 422 3.03 -15.08 -15.79
CA LEU A 422 2.45 -14.62 -14.52
C LEU A 422 2.04 -13.16 -14.56
N ASP A 423 2.85 -12.31 -15.19
CA ASP A 423 2.69 -10.86 -15.11
C ASP A 423 2.00 -10.30 -16.35
N ASN A 424 1.71 -11.15 -17.35
CA ASN A 424 1.11 -10.71 -18.61
C ASN A 424 0.04 -11.65 -19.15
N TYR A 425 0.34 -12.94 -19.41
CA TYR A 425 -0.65 -13.82 -20.03
C TYR A 425 -1.87 -14.10 -19.15
N GLU A 426 -1.73 -14.11 -17.81
CA GLU A 426 -2.88 -14.24 -16.89
C GLU A 426 -3.95 -13.13 -17.13
N PHE A 427 -3.54 -11.93 -17.60
CA PHE A 427 -4.47 -10.84 -17.97
C PHE A 427 -5.18 -11.06 -19.31
N VAL A 428 -4.67 -11.96 -20.15
CA VAL A 428 -5.25 -12.33 -21.45
C VAL A 428 -6.21 -13.51 -21.31
N GLU A 429 -6.01 -14.39 -20.32
CA GLU A 429 -6.77 -15.63 -20.13
C GLU A 429 -8.28 -15.40 -20.07
N GLY A 430 -8.76 -14.50 -19.22
CA GLY A 430 -10.20 -14.21 -19.08
C GLY A 430 -10.84 -13.78 -20.41
N PRO A 431 -10.39 -12.66 -21.00
CA PRO A 431 -10.95 -12.15 -22.27
C PRO A 431 -10.82 -13.11 -23.44
N LEU A 432 -9.73 -13.89 -23.52
CA LEU A 432 -9.58 -14.93 -24.53
C LEU A 432 -10.51 -16.12 -24.26
N GLY A 433 -10.66 -16.53 -23.01
CA GLY A 433 -11.51 -17.64 -22.59
C GLY A 433 -12.99 -17.43 -22.94
N GLU A 434 -13.46 -16.17 -22.93
CA GLU A 434 -14.81 -15.81 -23.34
C GLU A 434 -15.09 -16.04 -24.84
N VAL A 435 -14.07 -15.90 -25.68
CA VAL A 435 -14.20 -15.97 -27.14
C VAL A 435 -13.66 -17.26 -27.74
N ASP A 436 -12.65 -17.87 -27.12
CA ASP A 436 -11.98 -19.10 -27.55
C ASP A 436 -11.26 -19.79 -26.37
N HIS A 437 -12.04 -20.49 -25.53
CA HIS A 437 -11.55 -21.24 -24.36
C HIS A 437 -10.50 -22.31 -24.70
N ASP A 438 -10.67 -23.01 -25.83
CA ASP A 438 -9.71 -24.06 -26.24
C ASP A 438 -8.34 -23.44 -26.58
N LEU A 439 -8.34 -22.26 -27.21
CA LEU A 439 -7.10 -21.52 -27.49
C LEU A 439 -6.48 -20.96 -26.21
N MET A 440 -7.30 -20.47 -25.28
CA MET A 440 -6.85 -20.00 -23.95
C MET A 440 -6.12 -21.09 -23.17
N GLU A 441 -6.75 -22.26 -22.97
CA GLU A 441 -6.16 -23.39 -22.21
C GLU A 441 -4.88 -23.90 -22.90
N LYS A 442 -4.86 -23.89 -24.24
CA LYS A 442 -3.68 -24.31 -24.99
C LYS A 442 -2.49 -23.41 -24.70
N ILE A 443 -2.65 -22.09 -24.82
CA ILE A 443 -1.55 -21.15 -24.58
C ILE A 443 -1.14 -21.15 -23.11
N GLU A 444 -2.11 -21.26 -22.18
CA GLU A 444 -1.83 -21.41 -20.74
C GLU A 444 -0.91 -22.63 -20.52
N HIS A 445 -1.31 -23.81 -21.01
CA HIS A 445 -0.51 -25.03 -20.85
C HIS A 445 0.89 -24.90 -21.45
N ASP A 446 0.99 -24.35 -22.66
CA ASP A 446 2.24 -24.21 -23.39
C ASP A 446 3.21 -23.24 -22.67
N MET A 447 2.70 -22.13 -22.11
CA MET A 447 3.50 -21.13 -21.39
C MET A 447 3.80 -21.53 -19.94
N ARG A 448 2.76 -21.90 -19.18
CA ARG A 448 2.82 -22.18 -17.74
C ARG A 448 3.56 -23.47 -17.42
N GLU A 449 3.36 -24.51 -18.21
CA GLU A 449 3.85 -25.85 -17.93
C GLU A 449 4.99 -26.26 -18.85
N GLU A 450 4.74 -26.33 -20.16
CA GLU A 450 5.68 -26.92 -21.11
C GLU A 450 6.96 -26.08 -21.25
N LEU A 451 6.85 -24.81 -21.61
CA LEU A 451 8.01 -23.95 -21.88
C LEU A 451 8.91 -23.81 -20.65
N ARG A 452 8.31 -23.57 -19.48
CA ARG A 452 9.02 -23.47 -18.20
C ARG A 452 9.72 -24.78 -17.82
N SER A 453 9.07 -25.92 -18.07
CA SER A 453 9.66 -27.24 -17.85
C SER A 453 10.85 -27.51 -18.80
N MET A 454 10.74 -27.11 -20.06
CA MET A 454 11.81 -27.26 -21.05
C MET A 454 13.07 -26.49 -20.66
N ILE A 455 12.92 -25.23 -20.23
CA ILE A 455 14.04 -24.40 -19.76
C ILE A 455 14.68 -25.00 -18.50
N LYS A 456 13.88 -25.39 -17.50
CA LYS A 456 14.38 -26.06 -16.28
C LYS A 456 15.11 -27.37 -16.56
N SER A 457 14.68 -28.09 -17.59
CA SER A 457 15.25 -29.38 -17.99
C SER A 457 16.46 -29.24 -18.91
N ASN A 458 16.91 -28.02 -19.22
CA ASN A 458 17.99 -27.73 -20.18
C ASN A 458 17.78 -28.42 -21.53
N VAL A 459 16.55 -28.38 -22.05
CA VAL A 459 16.21 -28.87 -23.40
C VAL A 459 16.99 -28.07 -24.46
N SER A 460 17.18 -28.61 -25.67
CA SER A 460 18.01 -27.93 -26.68
C SER A 460 17.41 -26.57 -27.07
N ALA A 461 18.27 -25.59 -27.35
CA ALA A 461 17.81 -24.24 -27.70
C ALA A 461 16.92 -24.21 -28.95
N ASP A 462 17.13 -25.12 -29.91
CA ASP A 462 16.28 -25.21 -31.10
C ASP A 462 14.87 -25.75 -30.76
N GLU A 463 14.73 -26.60 -29.73
CA GLU A 463 13.44 -27.08 -29.24
C GLU A 463 12.70 -26.00 -28.42
N VAL A 464 13.43 -25.26 -27.55
CA VAL A 464 12.85 -24.13 -26.80
C VAL A 464 12.37 -23.02 -27.74
N ASP A 465 13.17 -22.69 -28.76
CA ASP A 465 12.77 -21.72 -29.79
C ASP A 465 11.51 -22.16 -30.53
N ALA A 466 11.39 -23.45 -30.86
CA ALA A 466 10.21 -23.98 -31.53
C ALA A 466 8.95 -23.91 -30.65
N GLN A 467 9.08 -24.15 -29.34
CA GLN A 467 7.97 -23.99 -28.39
C GLN A 467 7.53 -22.53 -28.30
N ILE A 468 8.49 -21.60 -28.17
CA ILE A 468 8.19 -20.17 -28.12
C ILE A 468 7.53 -19.71 -29.43
N ASP A 469 8.02 -20.15 -30.58
CA ASP A 469 7.41 -19.83 -31.87
C ASP A 469 5.97 -20.35 -31.98
N GLY A 470 5.68 -21.52 -31.39
CA GLY A 470 4.31 -22.04 -31.28
C GLY A 470 3.40 -21.12 -30.47
N ILE A 471 3.85 -20.75 -29.27
CA ILE A 471 3.13 -19.83 -28.37
C ILE A 471 2.87 -18.49 -29.06
N LEU A 472 3.86 -17.90 -29.74
CA LEU A 472 3.71 -16.64 -30.46
C LEU A 472 2.67 -16.71 -31.58
N ILE A 473 2.56 -17.86 -32.27
CA ILE A 473 1.53 -18.07 -33.31
C ILE A 473 0.14 -18.08 -32.67
N ASP A 474 -0.01 -18.77 -31.55
CA ASP A 474 -1.29 -18.88 -30.87
C ASP A 474 -1.70 -17.55 -30.21
N LEU A 475 -0.75 -16.82 -29.64
CA LEU A 475 -0.97 -15.44 -29.16
C LEU A 475 -1.39 -14.51 -30.31
N ALA A 476 -0.80 -14.64 -31.49
CA ALA A 476 -1.22 -13.85 -32.65
C ALA A 476 -2.63 -14.22 -33.15
N ALA A 477 -3.07 -15.47 -32.95
CA ALA A 477 -4.45 -15.90 -33.21
C ALA A 477 -5.40 -15.35 -32.14
N ALA A 478 -5.01 -15.45 -30.87
CA ALA A 478 -5.74 -14.89 -29.73
C ALA A 478 -5.96 -13.39 -29.89
N LYS A 479 -4.92 -12.64 -30.27
CA LYS A 479 -4.98 -11.20 -30.55
C LYS A 479 -6.02 -10.80 -31.61
N GLN A 480 -6.40 -11.71 -32.52
CA GLN A 480 -7.40 -11.44 -33.56
C GLN A 480 -8.84 -11.70 -33.11
N VAL A 481 -9.03 -12.55 -32.10
CA VAL A 481 -10.37 -12.96 -31.62
C VAL A 481 -10.74 -12.24 -30.34
N VAL A 482 -9.75 -11.86 -29.54
CA VAL A 482 -9.92 -10.99 -28.38
C VAL A 482 -10.35 -9.61 -28.91
N PRO A 483 -11.53 -9.10 -28.53
CA PRO A 483 -12.00 -7.80 -28.99
C PRO A 483 -11.04 -6.69 -28.54
N GLU A 484 -10.79 -5.70 -29.42
CA GLU A 484 -10.50 -4.33 -28.95
C GLU A 484 -11.66 -3.97 -28.02
N PHE A 485 -11.42 -3.81 -26.72
CA PHE A 485 -12.44 -3.34 -25.78
C PHE A 485 -12.94 -1.97 -26.29
N GLY A 486 -14.06 -1.99 -27.02
CA GLY A 486 -14.52 -0.84 -27.80
C GLY A 486 -15.64 -1.07 -28.81
N THR A 487 -16.05 -2.32 -29.12
CA THR A 487 -17.17 -2.54 -30.08
C THR A 487 -18.32 -3.44 -29.63
N ILE A 488 -18.27 -4.06 -28.45
CA ILE A 488 -19.50 -4.61 -27.85
C ILE A 488 -20.04 -3.57 -26.87
N ALA A 489 -20.91 -2.70 -27.38
CA ALA A 489 -21.87 -1.98 -26.57
C ALA A 489 -22.77 -2.99 -25.86
N ILE A 490 -22.34 -3.48 -24.70
CA ILE A 490 -23.23 -4.12 -23.74
C ILE A 490 -24.03 -2.98 -23.10
N MET A 491 -25.18 -2.67 -23.69
CA MET A 491 -26.25 -1.97 -22.99
C MET A 491 -26.76 -2.90 -21.88
N ILE A 492 -26.12 -2.88 -20.71
CA ILE A 492 -26.79 -3.27 -19.48
C ILE A 492 -27.61 -2.07 -19.02
N LEU A 493 -28.92 -2.28 -19.02
CA LEU A 493 -29.93 -1.37 -18.53
C LEU A 493 -29.65 -1.12 -17.05
N VAL A 494 -29.09 0.04 -16.71
CA VAL A 494 -29.09 0.57 -15.35
C VAL A 494 -30.55 0.76 -14.94
N THR A 495 -31.15 -0.24 -14.31
CA THR A 495 -32.27 0.03 -13.41
C THR A 495 -31.69 0.70 -12.19
N ALA A 496 -31.83 2.02 -12.15
CA ALA A 496 -31.50 2.83 -11.00
C ALA A 496 -32.09 2.22 -9.72
N ILE A 497 -31.22 1.73 -8.84
CA ILE A 497 -31.47 1.75 -7.39
C ILE A 497 -30.78 3.01 -6.86
N ILE A 498 -31.14 4.16 -7.42
CA ILE A 498 -31.05 5.41 -6.66
C ILE A 498 -32.26 5.39 -5.73
N GLY A 499 -32.02 5.00 -4.48
CA GLY A 499 -33.01 5.20 -3.43
C GLY A 499 -32.92 4.19 -2.30
N SER A 500 -31.92 4.33 -1.42
CA SER A 500 -32.05 3.90 -0.02
C SER A 500 -31.11 4.64 0.94
N VAL A 501 -29.88 4.98 0.56
CA VAL A 501 -28.92 5.55 1.54
C VAL A 501 -29.13 7.06 1.77
N LEU A 502 -29.42 7.85 0.73
CA LEU A 502 -29.66 9.30 0.87
C LEU A 502 -30.93 9.70 1.65
N PHE A 503 -31.87 8.77 1.89
CA PHE A 503 -33.09 9.07 2.66
C PHE A 503 -32.94 8.82 4.17
N ALA A 504 -31.89 8.14 4.62
CA ALA A 504 -31.62 7.95 6.06
C ALA A 504 -31.02 9.21 6.72
N ARG A 505 -30.37 10.09 5.93
CA ARG A 505 -29.72 11.34 6.39
C ARG A 505 -30.65 12.41 6.98
N LYS A 506 -31.97 12.16 7.15
CA LYS A 506 -32.91 13.21 7.62
C LYS A 506 -33.94 12.83 8.68
N SER A 507 -33.91 11.64 9.27
CA SER A 507 -34.98 11.20 10.17
C SER A 507 -34.58 10.64 11.53
N ASN A 508 -33.43 11.03 12.11
CA ASN A 508 -33.08 10.61 13.49
C ASN A 508 -32.54 11.73 14.40
N LEU A 509 -33.06 12.95 14.29
CA LEU A 509 -32.89 13.98 15.34
C LEU A 509 -34.24 14.50 15.83
N ALA A 510 -34.87 13.72 16.72
CA ALA A 510 -35.85 14.22 17.68
C ALA A 510 -35.93 13.28 18.89
N PHE A 511 -34.97 13.37 19.81
CA PHE A 511 -35.23 12.93 21.18
C PHE A 511 -35.95 14.04 21.95
N PRO A 512 -37.09 13.77 22.60
CA PRO A 512 -37.75 14.75 23.45
C PRO A 512 -36.98 14.89 24.77
N ARG A 513 -36.69 16.14 25.15
CA ARG A 513 -36.28 16.49 26.51
C ARG A 513 -37.40 16.12 27.49
N ILE A 514 -37.08 15.31 28.49
CA ILE A 514 -37.64 15.39 29.86
C ILE A 514 -36.50 15.21 30.84
#